data_AF-A0A1Y4V395-F1
#
_entry.id   AF-A0A1Y4V395-F1
#
_cell.length_a   1.000
_cell.length_b   1.000
_cell.length_c   1.000
_cell.angle_alpha   90.00
_cell.angle_beta   90.00
_cell.angle_gamma   90.00
#
_symmetry.space_group_name_H-M   'P 1'
#
loop_
_entity.id
_entity.type
_entity.pdbx_description
1 polymer ?
#
loop_
_entity_poly.entity_id
_entity_poly.type
_entity_poly.pdbx_seq_one_letter_code
_entity_poly.pdbx_strand_id
1 'polypeptide(L)'
;MLIFYYCSYDGSPTGFHIGVIDDSIKQNKLQKLSEKKYKHSRFISNCLESGLVRSGFGRIPKTSSDETPAYFVLKKKLVNIINDCKYYMNIAIISWKWEEFYKLVSGDLSEEELASKISKSIIINKECFFGYDIDISMLHEITTLSFKNVCNITNSNWIKHIQENDVMYLTLSQKMSDLSILKDSLGLTSKEKGFGHIETESGIMVCYEKKSCASRILKIDFLLAIMVIILVLIILLQILL
;
A
#
# COMPACT_ATOMS: atom_id res chain seq x y z
N MET A 1 12.41 0.80 3.61
CA MET A 1 10.98 0.46 3.46
C MET A 1 10.45 -0.09 4.78
N LEU A 2 9.13 -0.15 4.99
CA LEU A 2 8.55 -0.91 6.10
C LEU A 2 7.89 -2.17 5.56
N ILE A 3 8.08 -3.29 6.25
CA ILE A 3 7.55 -4.59 5.84
C ILE A 3 6.76 -5.17 7.01
N PHE A 4 5.48 -5.43 6.76
CA PHE A 4 4.54 -5.98 7.70
C PHE A 4 4.36 -7.46 7.40
N TYR A 5 4.57 -8.29 8.41
CA TYR A 5 4.40 -9.73 8.34
C TYR A 5 3.32 -10.17 9.31
N TYR A 6 2.48 -11.07 8.83
CA TYR A 6 1.78 -12.02 9.69
C TYR A 6 2.06 -13.41 9.13
N CYS A 7 2.41 -14.35 10.00
CA CYS A 7 2.51 -15.75 9.66
C CYS A 7 1.94 -16.62 10.78
N SER A 8 1.13 -17.60 10.39
CA SER A 8 0.79 -18.76 11.21
C SER A 8 1.21 -20.01 10.45
N TYR A 9 1.66 -21.02 11.17
CA TYR A 9 2.02 -22.32 10.61
C TYR A 9 1.37 -23.45 11.41
N ASP A 10 1.43 -24.69 10.91
CA ASP A 10 0.86 -25.84 11.61
C ASP A 10 1.54 -26.02 12.98
N GLY A 11 0.74 -25.97 14.06
CA GLY A 11 1.26 -25.99 15.43
C GLY A 11 1.89 -24.68 15.90
N SER A 12 1.59 -23.55 15.23
CA SER A 12 2.03 -22.22 15.65
C SER A 12 1.56 -21.91 17.09
N PRO A 13 2.45 -21.44 17.97
CA PRO A 13 2.11 -21.13 19.36
C PRO A 13 1.36 -19.80 19.51
N THR A 14 1.28 -19.00 18.45
CA THR A 14 0.88 -17.58 18.52
C THR A 14 -0.39 -17.31 17.70
N GLY A 15 -1.19 -16.35 18.20
CA GLY A 15 -2.40 -15.86 17.53
C GLY A 15 -2.10 -14.89 16.38
N PHE A 16 -3.11 -14.11 15.97
CA PHE A 16 -2.95 -13.12 14.90
C PHE A 16 -2.18 -11.89 15.39
N HIS A 17 -0.85 -11.87 15.18
CA HIS A 17 0.01 -10.73 15.47
C HIS A 17 0.73 -10.24 14.22
N ILE A 18 0.60 -8.95 13.91
CA ILE A 18 1.31 -8.32 12.80
C ILE A 18 2.63 -7.75 13.33
N GLY A 19 3.73 -8.35 12.90
CA GLY A 19 5.07 -7.83 13.16
C GLY A 19 5.53 -6.90 12.06
N VAL A 20 6.39 -5.93 12.40
CA VAL A 20 6.96 -5.00 11.42
C VAL A 20 8.48 -5.01 11.47
N ILE A 21 9.06 -4.90 10.27
CA ILE A 21 10.47 -4.72 10.01
C ILE A 21 10.68 -3.38 9.30
N ASP A 22 11.69 -2.66 9.76
CA ASP A 22 12.20 -1.48 9.09
C ASP A 22 13.51 -1.86 8.40
N ASP A 23 13.46 -1.89 7.07
CA ASP A 23 14.59 -2.31 6.23
C ASP A 23 15.76 -1.30 6.29
N SER A 24 15.55 -0.09 6.84
CA SER A 24 16.66 0.82 7.13
C SER A 24 17.52 0.36 8.31
N ILE A 25 16.97 -0.48 9.19
CA ILE A 25 17.65 -0.97 10.39
C ILE A 25 18.40 -2.26 10.04
N LYS A 26 19.67 -2.12 9.66
CA LYS A 26 20.57 -3.26 9.46
C LYS A 26 20.99 -3.81 10.81
N GLN A 27 20.50 -5.00 11.16
CA GLN A 27 20.97 -5.77 12.32
C GLN A 27 21.49 -7.15 11.88
N ASN A 28 21.86 -8.00 12.85
CA ASN A 28 22.42 -9.35 12.69
C ASN A 28 21.68 -10.22 11.64
N LYS A 29 22.23 -11.40 11.29
CA LYS A 29 21.62 -12.34 10.31
C LYS A 29 20.10 -12.59 10.46
N LEU A 30 19.54 -12.45 11.67
CA LEU A 30 18.12 -12.57 11.97
C LEU A 30 17.56 -11.23 12.46
N GLN A 31 16.39 -10.83 11.93
CA GLN A 31 15.66 -9.66 12.41
C GLN A 31 14.45 -10.10 13.24
N LYS A 32 14.40 -9.57 14.46
CA LYS A 32 13.21 -9.66 15.29
C LYS A 32 12.14 -8.73 14.75
N LEU A 33 10.93 -9.24 14.63
CA LEU A 33 9.76 -8.42 14.38
C LEU A 33 9.51 -7.49 15.57
N SER A 34 9.03 -6.28 15.28
CA SER A 34 8.61 -5.34 16.32
C SER A 34 7.11 -5.05 16.22
N GLU A 35 6.48 -4.77 17.35
CA GLU A 35 5.12 -4.21 17.41
C GLU A 35 5.12 -2.69 17.21
N LYS A 36 6.25 -2.12 16.75
CA LYS A 36 6.43 -0.66 16.70
C LYS A 36 5.37 -0.04 15.80
N LYS A 37 4.61 0.89 16.36
CA LYS A 37 3.59 1.65 15.63
C LYS A 37 4.26 2.73 14.80
N TYR A 38 4.18 2.61 13.48
CA TYR A 38 4.59 3.64 12.53
C TYR A 38 3.38 4.50 12.17
N LYS A 39 3.59 5.72 11.69
CA LYS A 39 2.49 6.62 11.32
C LYS A 39 1.48 5.97 10.36
N HIS A 40 1.98 5.25 9.36
CA HIS A 40 1.16 4.55 8.37
C HIS A 40 0.75 3.13 8.78
N SER A 41 1.18 2.64 9.95
CA SER A 41 0.85 1.28 10.40
C SER A 41 -0.64 1.12 10.64
N ARG A 42 -1.37 2.17 11.07
CA ARG A 42 -2.82 2.04 11.31
C ARG A 42 -3.60 1.67 10.05
N PHE A 43 -3.33 2.31 8.91
CA PHE A 43 -4.00 1.98 7.66
C PHE A 43 -3.67 0.55 7.20
N ILE A 44 -2.39 0.18 7.22
CA ILE A 44 -1.96 -1.17 6.81
C ILE A 44 -2.48 -2.24 7.77
N SER A 45 -2.41 -2.03 9.09
CA SER A 45 -3.00 -2.90 10.10
C SER A 45 -4.50 -3.06 9.85
N ASN A 46 -5.25 -1.98 9.64
CA ASN A 46 -6.67 -2.06 9.30
C ASN A 46 -6.93 -2.90 8.03
N CYS A 47 -6.12 -2.77 6.98
CA CYS A 47 -6.23 -3.61 5.79
C CYS A 47 -5.97 -5.09 6.09
N LEU A 48 -4.94 -5.38 6.89
CA LEU A 48 -4.52 -6.75 7.25
C LEU A 48 -5.50 -7.42 8.21
N GLU A 49 -6.01 -6.68 9.20
CA GLU A 49 -6.94 -7.13 10.24
C GLU A 49 -8.39 -7.19 9.75
N SER A 50 -8.79 -6.30 8.84
CA SER A 50 -10.15 -6.35 8.28
C SER A 50 -10.39 -7.66 7.55
N GLY A 51 -11.57 -8.27 7.68
CA GLY A 51 -11.97 -9.39 6.82
C GLY A 51 -12.18 -9.00 5.35
N LEU A 52 -12.13 -7.69 5.04
CA LEU A 52 -12.69 -7.09 3.84
C LEU A 52 -11.71 -7.03 2.67
N VAL A 53 -10.43 -6.76 2.94
CA VAL A 53 -9.40 -6.61 1.91
C VAL A 53 -8.67 -7.94 1.68
N ARG A 54 -8.41 -8.29 0.42
CA ARG A 54 -7.61 -9.46 0.00
C ARG A 54 -6.23 -9.06 -0.50
N SER A 55 -6.16 -8.02 -1.32
CA SER A 55 -4.91 -7.42 -1.80
C SER A 55 -5.12 -5.95 -2.11
N GLY A 56 -4.05 -5.20 -2.31
CA GLY A 56 -4.14 -3.79 -2.65
C GLY A 56 -2.80 -3.16 -2.96
N PHE A 57 -2.86 -2.04 -3.67
CA PHE A 57 -1.68 -1.29 -4.09
C PHE A 57 -2.03 0.18 -4.30
N GLY A 58 -1.02 1.05 -4.19
CA GLY A 58 -1.13 2.46 -4.54
C GLY A 58 -0.65 3.37 -3.43
N ARG A 59 -1.16 4.60 -3.41
CA ARG A 59 -0.71 5.63 -2.46
C ARG A 59 -1.53 5.57 -1.18
N ILE A 60 -0.85 5.53 -0.04
CA ILE A 60 -1.51 5.61 1.26
C ILE A 60 -2.17 6.99 1.37
N PRO A 61 -3.47 7.05 1.72
CA PRO A 61 -4.17 8.33 1.84
C PRO A 61 -3.51 9.27 2.86
N LYS A 62 -3.07 10.44 2.41
CA LYS A 62 -2.48 11.46 3.28
C LYS A 62 -3.46 11.95 4.34
N THR A 63 -3.02 11.90 5.59
CA THR A 63 -3.56 12.71 6.69
C THR A 63 -3.07 14.16 6.55
N SER A 64 -3.70 15.11 7.24
CA SER A 64 -3.34 16.53 7.21
C SER A 64 -1.91 16.84 7.68
N SER A 65 -1.22 15.87 8.28
CA SER A 65 0.15 16.00 8.79
C SER A 65 1.20 15.28 7.93
N ASP A 66 0.82 14.71 6.78
CA ASP A 66 1.73 13.93 5.93
C ASP A 66 2.40 14.79 4.86
N GLU A 67 3.69 15.10 5.07
CA GLU A 67 4.52 15.81 4.10
C GLU A 67 4.98 14.89 2.97
N THR A 68 5.40 13.65 3.30
CA THR A 68 5.93 12.69 2.34
C THR A 68 4.86 11.71 1.83
N PRO A 69 4.83 11.43 0.51
CA PRO A 69 4.04 10.32 -0.01
C PRO A 69 4.53 8.99 0.58
N ALA A 70 3.60 8.11 0.91
CA ALA A 70 3.88 6.70 1.15
C ALA A 70 3.04 5.87 0.18
N TYR A 71 3.66 4.85 -0.40
CA TYR A 71 3.06 3.90 -1.32
C TYR A 71 3.07 2.54 -0.68
N PHE A 72 2.11 1.69 -1.05
CA PHE A 72 2.00 0.35 -0.49
C PHE A 72 1.67 -0.69 -1.54
N VAL A 73 2.07 -1.92 -1.25
CA VAL A 73 1.48 -3.15 -1.79
C VAL A 73 1.11 -4.04 -0.61
N LEU A 74 0.02 -4.79 -0.71
CA LEU A 74 -0.38 -5.76 0.30
C LEU A 74 -1.05 -6.97 -0.32
N LYS A 75 -0.80 -8.13 0.29
CA LYS A 75 -1.45 -9.39 -0.05
C LYS A 75 -1.72 -10.20 1.21
N LYS A 76 -2.92 -10.77 1.27
CA LYS A 76 -3.35 -11.67 2.35
C LYS A 76 -3.63 -13.06 1.82
N LYS A 77 -3.63 -14.02 2.75
CA LYS A 77 -3.94 -15.44 2.52
C LYS A 77 -2.97 -16.10 1.54
N LEU A 78 -1.69 -15.72 1.60
CA LEU A 78 -0.64 -16.49 0.94
C LEU A 78 -0.49 -17.82 1.67
N VAL A 79 -0.39 -18.90 0.92
CA VAL A 79 -0.21 -20.24 1.48
C VAL A 79 0.99 -20.89 0.80
N ASN A 80 1.88 -21.46 1.59
CA ASN A 80 2.93 -22.34 1.08
C ASN A 80 3.10 -23.57 1.99
N ILE A 81 3.60 -24.66 1.43
CA ILE A 81 3.90 -25.90 2.17
C ILE A 81 5.40 -26.15 2.11
N ILE A 82 6.04 -26.28 3.26
CA ILE A 82 7.46 -26.65 3.38
C ILE A 82 7.55 -27.84 4.34
N ASN A 83 8.10 -28.96 3.88
CA ASN A 83 8.27 -30.17 4.70
C ASN A 83 6.96 -30.59 5.42
N ASP A 84 5.86 -30.67 4.67
CA ASP A 84 4.50 -30.98 5.16
C ASP A 84 3.89 -29.98 6.16
N CYS A 85 4.58 -28.90 6.49
CA CYS A 85 4.07 -27.81 7.32
C CYS A 85 3.45 -26.73 6.43
N LYS A 86 2.17 -26.39 6.67
CA LYS A 86 1.48 -25.29 6.00
C LYS A 86 1.80 -23.97 6.67
N TYR A 87 2.17 -22.97 5.86
CA TYR A 87 2.40 -21.59 6.27
C TYR A 87 1.28 -20.72 5.68
N TYR A 88 0.59 -19.98 6.53
CA TYR A 88 -0.45 -19.01 6.19
C TYR A 88 0.09 -17.61 6.46
N MET A 89 0.26 -16.82 5.42
CA MET A 89 0.99 -15.55 5.49
C MET A 89 0.16 -14.39 4.95
N ASN A 90 0.32 -13.24 5.59
CA ASN A 90 -0.04 -11.95 5.02
C ASN A 90 1.21 -11.07 5.00
N ILE A 91 1.34 -10.28 3.94
CA ILE A 91 2.45 -9.36 3.78
C ILE A 91 1.95 -8.00 3.30
N ALA A 92 2.56 -6.93 3.80
CA ALA A 92 2.43 -5.61 3.20
C ALA A 92 3.79 -4.91 3.21
N ILE A 93 4.06 -4.12 2.18
CA ILE A 93 5.28 -3.34 2.05
C ILE A 93 4.88 -1.89 1.86
N ILE A 94 5.48 -0.99 2.65
CA ILE A 94 5.39 0.46 2.49
C ILE A 94 6.73 0.98 1.96
N SER A 95 6.67 1.77 0.90
CA SER A 95 7.80 2.56 0.40
C SER A 95 7.49 4.05 0.43
N TRP A 96 8.51 4.86 0.66
CA TRP A 96 8.43 6.32 0.60
C TRP A 96 8.91 6.89 -0.74
N LYS A 97 9.41 6.04 -1.65
CA LYS A 97 9.92 6.45 -2.96
C LYS A 97 9.10 5.81 -4.07
N TRP A 98 8.87 6.59 -5.12
CA TRP A 98 8.12 6.11 -6.28
C TRP A 98 8.82 4.95 -6.97
N GLU A 99 10.15 5.01 -7.12
CA GLU A 99 10.94 4.05 -7.86
C GLU A 99 10.96 2.67 -7.19
N GLU A 100 10.98 2.66 -5.85
CA GLU A 100 10.88 1.45 -5.03
C GLU A 100 9.48 0.82 -5.18
N PHE A 101 8.42 1.63 -5.07
CA PHE A 101 7.05 1.16 -5.32
C PHE A 101 6.86 0.64 -6.74
N TYR A 102 7.37 1.36 -7.74
CA TYR A 102 7.24 1.00 -9.15
C TYR A 102 7.86 -0.38 -9.42
N LYS A 103 9.03 -0.69 -8.84
CA LYS A 103 9.64 -2.02 -8.93
C LYS A 103 8.73 -3.12 -8.38
N LEU A 104 8.06 -2.88 -7.26
CA LEU A 104 7.11 -3.83 -6.65
C LEU A 104 5.88 -4.09 -7.52
N VAL A 105 5.57 -3.26 -8.52
CA VAL A 105 4.35 -3.40 -9.34
C VAL A 105 4.62 -3.61 -10.84
N SER A 106 5.88 -3.75 -11.25
CA SER A 106 6.26 -3.77 -12.68
C SER A 106 6.73 -5.12 -13.23
N GLY A 107 7.11 -6.07 -12.36
CA GLY A 107 7.54 -7.41 -12.81
C GLY A 107 6.39 -8.42 -12.84
N ASP A 108 6.65 -9.63 -13.29
CA ASP A 108 5.70 -10.74 -13.22
C ASP A 108 6.23 -11.77 -12.23
N LEU A 109 5.42 -12.09 -11.21
CA LEU A 109 5.72 -13.09 -10.19
C LEU A 109 4.43 -13.80 -9.83
N SER A 110 4.41 -15.13 -9.81
CA SER A 110 3.20 -15.86 -9.43
C SER A 110 2.93 -15.75 -7.93
N GLU A 111 1.68 -16.01 -7.53
CA GLU A 111 1.31 -16.02 -6.11
C GLU A 111 2.04 -17.13 -5.34
N GLU A 112 2.24 -18.29 -5.98
CA GLU A 112 2.98 -19.43 -5.44
C GLU A 112 4.46 -19.11 -5.25
N GLU A 113 5.08 -18.43 -6.23
CA GLU A 113 6.48 -18.04 -6.13
C GLU A 113 6.67 -17.00 -5.02
N LEU A 114 5.79 -16.00 -4.93
CA LEU A 114 5.78 -15.04 -3.83
C LEU A 114 5.64 -15.74 -2.47
N ALA A 115 4.67 -16.66 -2.33
CA ALA A 115 4.46 -17.41 -1.10
C ALA A 115 5.68 -18.27 -0.73
N SER A 116 6.31 -18.90 -1.71
CA SER A 116 7.54 -19.69 -1.54
C SER A 116 8.70 -18.83 -1.03
N LYS A 117 8.92 -17.66 -1.62
CA LYS A 117 10.00 -16.74 -1.20
C LYS A 117 9.76 -16.19 0.20
N ILE A 118 8.52 -15.78 0.51
CA ILE A 118 8.18 -15.27 1.84
C ILE A 118 8.34 -16.34 2.91
N SER A 119 7.79 -17.54 2.71
CA SER A 119 7.91 -18.63 3.69
C SER A 119 9.36 -19.08 3.92
N LYS A 120 10.22 -19.04 2.90
CA LYS A 120 11.66 -19.29 3.05
C LYS A 120 12.39 -18.26 3.91
N SER A 121 11.88 -17.03 4.01
CA SER A 121 12.44 -16.01 4.91
C SER A 121 12.06 -16.22 6.38
N ILE A 122 11.08 -17.08 6.67
CA ILE A 122 10.53 -17.29 8.01
C ILE A 122 11.31 -18.40 8.71
N ILE A 123 11.92 -18.06 9.84
CA ILE A 123 12.65 -19.01 10.68
C ILE A 123 11.85 -19.20 11.96
N ILE A 124 11.35 -20.43 12.17
CA ILE A 124 10.55 -20.77 13.35
C ILE A 124 11.36 -20.51 14.62
N ASN A 125 10.80 -19.70 15.51
CA ASN A 125 11.36 -19.43 16.82
C ASN A 125 10.21 -19.36 17.83
N LYS A 126 9.94 -20.49 18.48
CA LYS A 126 8.81 -20.62 19.43
C LYS A 126 8.99 -19.80 20.72
N GLU A 127 10.20 -19.33 20.99
CA GLU A 127 10.51 -18.51 22.17
C GLU A 127 10.20 -17.03 21.94
N CYS A 128 10.07 -16.59 20.68
CA CYS A 128 9.76 -15.20 20.37
C CYS A 128 8.24 -14.95 20.38
N PHE A 129 7.85 -13.71 20.66
CA PHE A 129 6.44 -13.30 20.77
C PHE A 129 5.60 -13.60 19.52
N PHE A 130 6.22 -13.55 18.32
CA PHE A 130 5.55 -13.81 17.06
C PHE A 130 5.57 -15.29 16.67
N GLY A 131 6.39 -16.12 17.33
CA GLY A 131 6.59 -17.54 17.00
C GLY A 131 7.55 -17.79 15.84
N TYR A 132 8.16 -16.74 15.27
CA TYR A 132 9.16 -16.77 14.21
C TYR A 132 10.00 -15.49 14.14
N ASP A 133 11.20 -15.62 13.59
CA ASP A 133 12.08 -14.52 13.17
C ASP A 133 12.16 -14.47 11.64
N ILE A 134 12.72 -13.38 11.10
CA ILE A 134 12.92 -13.21 9.65
C ILE A 134 14.42 -13.26 9.33
N ASP A 135 14.77 -14.05 8.31
CA ASP A 135 16.10 -14.08 7.70
C ASP A 135 16.36 -12.78 6.93
N ILE A 136 17.32 -11.98 7.39
CA ILE A 136 17.66 -10.70 6.75
C ILE A 136 18.21 -10.89 5.35
N SER A 137 18.93 -11.99 5.10
CA SER A 137 19.51 -12.23 3.78
C SER A 137 18.43 -12.39 2.70
N MET A 138 17.25 -12.89 3.09
CA MET A 138 16.07 -13.04 2.23
C MET A 138 15.22 -11.76 2.18
N LEU A 139 15.35 -10.85 3.16
CA LEU A 139 14.56 -9.62 3.23
C LEU A 139 14.81 -8.70 2.03
N HIS A 140 16.08 -8.55 1.64
CA HIS A 140 16.45 -7.76 0.47
C HIS A 140 15.78 -8.32 -0.80
N GLU A 141 15.75 -9.65 -0.94
CA GLU A 141 15.04 -10.28 -2.05
C GLU A 141 13.54 -9.94 -2.01
N ILE A 142 12.89 -10.07 -0.86
CA ILE A 142 11.45 -9.77 -0.68
C ILE A 142 11.11 -8.32 -1.06
N THR A 143 11.95 -7.35 -0.72
CA THR A 143 11.73 -5.93 -1.08
C THR A 143 11.81 -5.64 -2.57
N THR A 144 12.24 -6.62 -3.38
CA THR A 144 12.36 -6.52 -4.84
C THR A 144 11.38 -7.41 -5.60
N LEU A 145 10.61 -8.25 -4.89
CA LEU A 145 9.63 -9.13 -5.50
C LEU A 145 8.45 -8.33 -6.07
N SER A 146 7.98 -8.74 -7.24
CA SER A 146 6.81 -8.12 -7.86
C SER A 146 5.51 -8.61 -7.23
N PHE A 147 4.58 -7.69 -7.04
CA PHE A 147 3.22 -7.88 -6.58
C PHE A 147 2.19 -7.69 -7.70
N LYS A 148 2.63 -7.40 -8.93
CA LYS A 148 1.74 -7.08 -10.06
C LYS A 148 0.65 -8.13 -10.28
N ASN A 149 1.03 -9.38 -10.52
CA ASN A 149 0.06 -10.45 -10.77
C ASN A 149 -0.71 -10.82 -9.50
N VAL A 150 -0.02 -10.81 -8.35
CA VAL A 150 -0.59 -11.12 -7.03
C VAL A 150 -1.69 -10.14 -6.59
N CYS A 151 -1.56 -8.88 -7.01
CA CYS A 151 -2.54 -7.82 -6.80
C CYS A 151 -3.48 -7.61 -8.00
N ASN A 152 -3.41 -8.49 -9.01
CA ASN A 152 -4.21 -8.41 -10.24
C ASN A 152 -4.11 -7.05 -10.96
N ILE A 153 -2.90 -6.50 -11.06
CA ILE A 153 -2.64 -5.24 -11.77
C ILE A 153 -2.62 -5.52 -13.27
N THR A 154 -3.80 -5.52 -13.89
CA THR A 154 -3.97 -5.83 -15.32
C THR A 154 -3.90 -4.60 -16.22
N ASN A 155 -4.15 -3.41 -15.68
CA ASN A 155 -4.20 -2.17 -16.44
C ASN A 155 -3.03 -1.26 -16.09
N SER A 156 -2.12 -1.05 -17.04
CA SER A 156 -0.95 -0.16 -16.88
C SER A 156 -1.34 1.29 -16.58
N ASN A 157 -2.54 1.73 -16.97
CA ASN A 157 -3.03 3.07 -16.64
C ASN A 157 -3.28 3.26 -15.14
N TRP A 158 -3.49 2.19 -14.36
CA TRP A 158 -3.64 2.31 -12.91
C TRP A 158 -2.35 2.78 -12.24
N ILE A 159 -1.20 2.31 -12.70
CA ILE A 159 0.10 2.74 -12.18
C ILE A 159 0.34 4.21 -12.49
N LYS A 160 0.07 4.62 -13.73
CA LYS A 160 0.12 6.04 -14.13
C LYS A 160 -0.84 6.89 -13.28
N HIS A 161 -2.06 6.40 -13.04
CA HIS A 161 -3.05 7.08 -12.22
C HIS A 161 -2.57 7.30 -10.77
N ILE A 162 -1.92 6.30 -10.16
CA ILE A 162 -1.30 6.40 -8.82
C ILE A 162 -0.14 7.40 -8.82
N GLN A 163 0.66 7.44 -9.88
CA GLN A 163 1.78 8.38 -9.99
C GLN A 163 1.29 9.83 -9.99
N GLU A 164 0.19 10.08 -10.70
CA GLU A 164 -0.35 11.42 -10.93
C GLU A 164 -1.31 11.88 -9.81
N ASN A 165 -1.90 10.96 -9.05
CA ASN A 165 -3.01 11.25 -8.12
C ASN A 165 -2.87 10.54 -6.76
N ASP A 166 -3.64 11.00 -5.77
CA ASP A 166 -3.75 10.34 -4.45
C ASP A 166 -4.73 9.17 -4.53
N VAL A 167 -4.30 8.10 -5.21
CA VAL A 167 -5.14 6.94 -5.55
C VAL A 167 -4.59 5.64 -4.98
N MET A 168 -5.49 4.78 -4.55
CA MET A 168 -5.21 3.38 -4.25
C MET A 168 -6.29 2.45 -4.80
N TYR A 169 -5.89 1.19 -5.01
CA TYR A 169 -6.75 0.13 -5.48
C TYR A 169 -6.74 -1.02 -4.48
N LEU A 170 -7.92 -1.53 -4.14
CA LEU A 170 -8.11 -2.60 -3.16
C LEU A 170 -8.97 -3.69 -3.76
N THR A 171 -8.47 -4.93 -3.79
CA THR A 171 -9.25 -6.10 -4.14
C THR A 171 -9.93 -6.62 -2.88
N LEU A 172 -11.25 -6.76 -2.92
CA LEU A 172 -12.05 -7.19 -1.78
C LEU A 172 -12.10 -8.72 -1.66
N SER A 173 -12.24 -9.22 -0.43
CA SER A 173 -12.42 -10.65 -0.14
C SER A 173 -13.77 -11.19 -0.62
N GLN A 174 -14.77 -10.33 -0.70
CA GLN A 174 -16.16 -10.66 -1.04
C GLN A 174 -16.79 -9.50 -1.80
N LYS A 175 -17.87 -9.78 -2.55
CA LYS A 175 -18.72 -8.76 -3.17
C LYS A 175 -19.43 -7.98 -2.05
N MET A 176 -18.95 -6.78 -1.74
CA MET A 176 -19.51 -5.92 -0.70
C MET A 176 -20.46 -4.91 -1.32
N SER A 177 -21.68 -4.80 -0.79
CA SER A 177 -22.69 -3.83 -1.24
C SER A 177 -22.50 -2.44 -0.62
N ASP A 178 -21.79 -2.34 0.51
CA ASP A 178 -21.66 -1.09 1.27
C ASP A 178 -20.20 -0.63 1.42
N LEU A 179 -19.81 0.32 0.58
CA LEU A 179 -18.50 0.96 0.62
C LEU A 179 -18.26 1.81 1.88
N SER A 180 -19.30 2.17 2.63
CA SER A 180 -19.16 2.90 3.89
C SER A 180 -18.52 2.03 4.96
N ILE A 181 -18.88 0.74 5.02
CA ILE A 181 -18.27 -0.23 5.94
C ILE A 181 -16.78 -0.39 5.64
N LEU A 182 -16.42 -0.51 4.36
CA LEU A 182 -15.01 -0.55 3.94
C LEU A 182 -14.27 0.71 4.37
N LYS A 183 -14.87 1.88 4.13
CA LYS A 183 -14.29 3.18 4.48
C LYS A 183 -14.01 3.30 5.97
N ASP A 184 -14.99 2.95 6.80
CA ASP A 184 -14.90 3.04 8.26
C ASP A 184 -13.91 2.02 8.80
N SER A 185 -13.95 0.77 8.31
CA SER A 185 -13.00 -0.28 8.68
C SER A 185 -11.55 0.10 8.35
N LEU A 186 -11.33 0.84 7.27
CA LEU A 186 -10.00 1.30 6.87
C LEU A 186 -9.58 2.62 7.54
N GLY A 187 -10.48 3.28 8.28
CA GLY A 187 -10.21 4.55 8.95
C GLY A 187 -10.10 5.74 7.98
N LEU A 188 -10.84 5.70 6.87
CA LEU A 188 -10.78 6.68 5.80
C LEU A 188 -11.77 7.84 6.07
N THR A 189 -11.27 9.02 6.44
CA THR A 189 -12.14 10.16 6.82
C THR A 189 -12.90 10.78 5.63
N SER A 190 -14.10 11.29 5.93
CA SER A 190 -15.25 11.28 5.01
C SER A 190 -15.49 12.48 4.10
N LYS A 191 -14.66 13.53 4.12
CA LYS A 191 -15.11 14.82 3.57
C LYS A 191 -14.88 15.08 2.07
N GLU A 192 -14.02 14.35 1.36
CA GLU A 192 -13.59 14.77 0.00
C GLU A 192 -13.31 13.64 -1.02
N LYS A 193 -13.88 12.43 -0.87
CA LYS A 193 -13.30 11.25 -1.53
C LYS A 193 -14.33 10.32 -2.17
N GLY A 194 -14.08 9.93 -3.42
CA GLY A 194 -14.92 9.04 -4.21
C GLY A 194 -14.35 7.62 -4.20
N PHE A 195 -15.22 6.65 -3.97
CA PHE A 195 -14.94 5.26 -4.30
C PHE A 195 -15.52 4.95 -5.68
N GLY A 196 -14.73 4.33 -6.54
CA GLY A 196 -15.17 3.73 -7.79
C GLY A 196 -15.15 2.20 -7.68
N HIS A 197 -16.16 1.54 -8.23
CA HIS A 197 -16.13 0.10 -8.40
C HIS A 197 -15.50 -0.26 -9.75
N ILE A 198 -14.60 -1.24 -9.73
CA ILE A 198 -14.03 -1.86 -10.91
C ILE A 198 -14.28 -3.36 -10.76
N GLU A 199 -15.18 -3.92 -11.56
CA GLU A 199 -15.30 -5.37 -11.64
C GLU A 199 -14.07 -5.92 -12.38
N THR A 200 -13.42 -6.92 -11.79
CA THR A 200 -12.27 -7.62 -12.38
C THR A 200 -12.55 -9.11 -12.37
N GLU A 201 -11.84 -9.87 -13.22
CA GLU A 201 -11.97 -11.33 -13.28
C GLU A 201 -11.68 -12.03 -11.93
N SER A 202 -10.84 -11.41 -11.07
CA SER A 202 -10.45 -11.96 -9.77
C SER A 202 -11.33 -11.49 -8.60
N GLY A 203 -12.35 -10.67 -8.87
CA GLY A 203 -13.27 -10.13 -7.85
C GLY A 203 -13.54 -8.63 -8.03
N ILE A 204 -14.09 -8.01 -6.99
CA ILE A 204 -14.35 -6.56 -6.98
C ILE A 204 -13.09 -5.83 -6.54
N MET A 205 -12.59 -4.98 -7.42
CA MET A 205 -11.59 -3.99 -7.10
C MET A 205 -12.29 -2.66 -6.81
N VAL A 206 -11.84 -2.00 -5.75
CA VAL A 206 -12.31 -0.68 -5.37
C VAL A 206 -11.17 0.31 -5.60
N CYS A 207 -11.44 1.33 -6.40
CA CYS A 207 -10.57 2.49 -6.54
C CYS A 207 -10.98 3.52 -5.49
N TYR A 208 -10.02 4.00 -4.71
CA TYR A 208 -10.22 5.13 -3.81
C TYR A 208 -9.32 6.27 -4.23
N GLU A 209 -9.94 7.41 -4.52
CA GLU A 209 -9.25 8.62 -4.94
C GLU A 209 -9.59 9.77 -3.99
N LYS A 210 -8.56 10.43 -3.47
CA LYS A 210 -8.73 11.70 -2.78
C LYS A 210 -8.82 12.83 -3.80
N LYS A 211 -9.97 13.52 -3.87
CA LYS A 211 -10.06 14.73 -4.71
C LYS A 211 -9.12 15.80 -4.16
N SER A 212 -8.25 16.32 -5.01
CA SER A 212 -7.36 17.42 -4.67
C SER A 212 -8.14 18.74 -4.72
N CYS A 213 -8.73 19.17 -3.61
CA CYS A 213 -9.39 20.48 -3.54
C CYS A 213 -8.40 21.67 -3.57
N ALA A 214 -7.13 21.49 -3.20
CA ALA A 214 -6.20 22.61 -3.02
C ALA A 214 -5.41 23.04 -4.28
N SER A 215 -5.09 22.13 -5.21
CA SER A 215 -4.24 22.47 -6.37
C SER A 215 -4.99 23.19 -7.50
N ARG A 216 -6.31 22.98 -7.62
CA ARG A 216 -7.15 23.71 -8.58
C ARG A 216 -7.36 25.16 -8.17
N ILE A 217 -7.52 25.43 -6.88
CA ILE A 217 -7.70 26.80 -6.36
C ILE A 217 -6.42 27.61 -6.60
N LEU A 218 -5.25 27.08 -6.23
CA LEU A 218 -3.96 27.75 -6.48
C LEU A 218 -3.67 27.99 -7.98
N LYS A 219 -4.04 27.05 -8.87
CA LYS A 219 -3.90 27.24 -10.32
C LYS A 219 -4.86 28.31 -10.86
N ILE A 220 -6.09 28.38 -10.34
CA ILE A 220 -7.08 29.39 -10.72
C ILE A 220 -6.64 30.77 -10.24
N ASP A 221 -6.15 30.89 -9.00
CA ASP A 221 -5.65 32.15 -8.45
C ASP A 221 -4.43 32.67 -9.21
N PHE A 222 -3.51 31.78 -9.59
CA PHE A 222 -2.37 32.13 -10.43
C PHE A 222 -2.77 32.58 -11.84
N LEU A 223 -3.75 31.91 -12.46
CA LEU A 223 -4.29 32.28 -13.77
C LEU A 223 -5.03 33.63 -13.72
N LEU A 224 -5.81 33.87 -12.66
CA LEU A 224 -6.47 35.15 -12.41
C LEU A 224 -5.45 36.27 -12.22
N ALA A 225 -4.38 36.05 -11.46
CA ALA A 225 -3.31 37.02 -11.29
C ALA A 225 -2.64 37.38 -12.62
N ILE A 226 -2.34 36.39 -13.48
CA ILE A 226 -1.80 36.63 -14.82
C ILE A 226 -2.78 37.44 -15.68
N MET A 227 -4.07 37.09 -15.66
CA MET A 227 -5.09 37.82 -16.42
C MET A 227 -5.20 39.29 -15.98
N VAL A 228 -5.14 39.58 -14.68
CA VAL A 228 -5.16 40.94 -14.16
C VAL A 228 -3.93 41.73 -14.63
N ILE A 229 -2.74 41.13 -14.61
CA ILE A 229 -1.51 41.78 -15.09
C ILE A 229 -1.61 42.12 -16.58
N ILE A 230 -2.10 41.19 -17.40
CA ILE A 230 -2.32 41.41 -18.83
C ILE A 230 -3.31 42.57 -19.06
N LEU A 231 -4.42 42.59 -18.31
CA LEU A 231 -5.43 43.64 -18.42
C LEU A 231 -4.85 45.03 -18.10
N VAL A 232 -4.06 45.13 -17.02
CA VAL A 232 -3.38 46.37 -16.62
C VAL A 232 -2.39 46.83 -17.70
N LEU A 233 -1.64 45.92 -18.30
CA LEU A 233 -0.73 46.22 -19.41
C LEU A 233 -1.46 46.76 -20.64
N ILE A 234 -2.62 46.20 -20.99
CA ILE A 234 -3.44 46.68 -22.12
C ILE A 234 -3.96 48.09 -21.84
N ILE A 235 -4.47 48.36 -20.63
CA ILE A 235 -4.97 49.68 -20.24
C ILE A 235 -3.83 50.72 -20.30
N LEU A 236 -2.65 50.39 -19.77
CA LEU A 236 -1.48 51.27 -19.84
C LEU A 236 -1.08 51.57 -21.29
N LEU A 237 -1.09 50.55 -22.16
CA LEU A 237 -0.76 50.72 -23.57
C LEU A 237 -1.76 51.64 -24.28
N GLN A 238 -3.05 51.57 -23.95
CA GLN A 238 -4.09 52.45 -24.52
C GLN A 238 -4.01 53.91 -24.03
N ILE A 239 -3.43 54.17 -22.86
CA ILE A 239 -3.21 55.54 -22.35
C ILE A 239 -1.97 56.18 -22.97
N LEU A 240 -1.00 55.37 -23.39
CA LEU A 240 0.27 55.80 -23.99
C LEU A 240 0.22 55.99 -25.52
N LEU A 241 -0.84 55.52 -26.18
CA LEU A 241 -1.13 55.67 -27.62
C LEU A 241 -2.09 56.83 -27.86
#